data_AF-A0A939ST98-F1
#
_entry.id   AF-A0A939ST98-F1
#
_cell.length_a   1.000
_cell.length_b   1.000
_cell.length_c   1.000
_cell.angle_alpha   90.00
_cell.angle_beta   90.00
_cell.angle_gamma   90.00
#
_symmetry.space_group_name_H-M   'P 1'
#
loop_
_entity.id
_entity.type
_entity.pdbx_description
1 polymer ?
#
loop_
_entity_poly.entity_id
_entity_poly.type
_entity_poly.pdbx_seq_one_letter_code
_entity_poly.pdbx_strand_id
1 'polypeptide(L)'
;MACPEVINWQEEQEGACLVITAIPGVPAADLSGADLLKAWPSMGQQLGAVHSLSVDQCPFERRLSRMFGRAVDVVSRNAVNPDFLPDEDKSTPQLDLWLVSNESYRCGLDQERTDMVVCHGDPCMPNFMVDPKTLQCTGLIDLGRLGTADRYADLALMIANAERTGSAR
;
A
#
# COMPACT_ATOMS: atom_id res chain seq x y z
N MET A 1 1.48 15.11 -7.05
CA MET A 1 0.59 14.19 -6.31
C MET A 1 -0.03 14.98 -5.17
N ALA A 2 -1.34 14.86 -4.97
CA ALA A 2 -2.02 15.51 -3.85
C ALA A 2 -2.16 14.52 -2.69
N CYS A 3 -1.83 14.98 -1.49
CA CYS A 3 -1.93 14.23 -0.24
C CYS A 3 -2.51 15.14 0.85
N PRO A 4 -3.07 14.58 1.92
CA PRO A 4 -3.57 15.36 3.04
C PRO A 4 -2.48 16.28 3.61
N GLU A 5 -2.86 17.51 3.92
CA GLU A 5 -2.02 18.44 4.67
C GLU A 5 -2.24 18.20 6.17
N VAL A 6 -1.15 18.25 6.95
CA VAL A 6 -1.22 18.14 8.41
C VAL A 6 -1.73 19.45 8.99
N ILE A 7 -2.87 19.38 9.66
CA ILE A 7 -3.48 20.52 10.37
C ILE A 7 -2.95 20.60 11.80
N ASN A 8 -2.89 19.45 12.48
CA ASN A 8 -2.51 19.40 13.90
C ASN A 8 -1.97 18.02 14.30
N TRP A 9 -1.09 18.01 15.30
CA TRP A 9 -0.61 16.82 15.98
C TRP A 9 -0.72 17.03 17.48
N GLN A 10 -1.33 16.08 18.18
CA GLN A 10 -1.48 16.10 19.64
C GLN A 10 -1.09 14.75 20.22
N GLU A 11 -0.37 14.78 21.32
CA GLU A 11 0.01 13.59 22.08
C GLU A 11 -0.46 13.79 23.52
N GLU A 12 -1.24 12.84 24.03
CA GLU A 12 -1.80 12.83 25.38
C GLU A 12 -1.46 11.50 26.07
N GLN A 13 -1.80 11.36 27.35
CA GLN A 13 -1.50 10.14 28.12
C GLN A 13 -2.12 8.86 27.52
N GLU A 14 -3.26 8.99 26.83
CA GLU A 14 -4.01 7.86 26.26
C GLU A 14 -3.62 7.54 24.80
N GLY A 15 -2.77 8.36 24.17
CA GLY A 15 -2.33 8.12 22.80
C GLY A 15 -2.04 9.40 22.02
N ALA A 16 -2.11 9.32 20.70
CA ALA A 16 -1.82 10.45 19.82
C ALA A 16 -2.89 10.63 18.73
N CYS A 17 -3.09 11.88 18.32
CA CYS A 17 -4.07 12.30 17.33
C CYS A 17 -3.39 13.12 16.22
N LEU A 18 -3.64 12.71 14.98
CA LEU A 18 -3.21 13.42 13.77
C LEU A 18 -4.45 13.95 13.04
N VAL A 19 -4.55 15.29 12.93
CA VAL A 19 -5.62 15.95 12.18
C VAL A 19 -5.08 16.39 10.83
N ILE A 20 -5.77 16.02 9.76
CA ILE A 20 -5.36 16.26 8.38
C ILE A 20 -6.51 16.82 7.55
N THR A 21 -6.20 17.47 6.43
CA THR A 21 -7.22 17.88 5.46
C THR A 21 -7.84 16.68 4.76
N ALA A 22 -9.10 16.81 4.34
CA ALA A 22 -9.74 15.82 3.49
C ALA A 22 -9.25 15.97 2.04
N ILE A 23 -8.99 14.85 1.37
CA ILE A 23 -8.80 14.83 -0.09
C ILE A 23 -10.18 14.72 -0.76
N PRO A 24 -10.53 15.63 -1.70
CA PRO A 24 -11.83 15.59 -2.36
C PRO A 24 -12.04 14.30 -3.16
N GLY A 25 -13.27 13.80 -3.19
CA GLY A 25 -13.65 12.64 -3.99
C GLY A 25 -14.22 11.51 -3.15
N VAL A 26 -14.34 10.33 -3.77
CA VAL A 26 -14.74 9.08 -3.14
C VAL A 26 -13.57 8.08 -3.21
N PRO A 27 -13.46 7.14 -2.27
CA PRO A 27 -12.50 6.05 -2.38
C PRO A 27 -12.72 5.25 -3.67
N ALA A 28 -11.64 4.82 -4.33
CA ALA A 28 -11.76 4.01 -5.55
C ALA A 28 -12.45 2.66 -5.29
N ALA A 29 -12.41 2.17 -4.04
CA ALA A 29 -13.16 0.99 -3.60
C ALA A 29 -14.68 1.13 -3.73
N ASP A 30 -15.19 2.37 -3.78
CA ASP A 30 -16.61 2.65 -3.93
C ASP A 30 -17.07 2.74 -5.39
N LEU A 31 -16.15 2.70 -6.36
CA LEU A 31 -16.48 2.77 -7.77
C LEU A 31 -17.09 1.45 -8.29
N SER A 32 -17.82 1.55 -9.41
CA SER A 32 -18.16 0.38 -10.22
C SER A 32 -16.90 -0.13 -10.94
N GLY A 33 -16.87 -1.40 -11.36
CA GLY A 33 -15.74 -1.92 -12.14
C GLY A 33 -15.49 -1.12 -13.44
N ALA A 34 -16.55 -0.69 -14.11
CA ALA A 34 -16.46 0.14 -15.32
C ALA A 34 -15.87 1.53 -15.06
N ASP A 35 -16.18 2.14 -13.91
CA ASP A 35 -15.64 3.46 -13.56
C ASP A 35 -14.23 3.36 -12.99
N LEU A 36 -13.90 2.29 -12.27
CA LEU A 36 -12.54 2.00 -11.83
C LEU A 36 -11.60 1.86 -13.04
N LEU A 37 -12.01 1.16 -14.10
CA LEU A 37 -11.24 1.05 -15.33
C LEU A 37 -10.98 2.40 -16.00
N LYS A 38 -11.94 3.34 -15.94
CA LYS A 38 -11.75 4.71 -16.46
C LYS A 38 -10.82 5.53 -15.57
N ALA A 39 -10.86 5.33 -14.26
CA ALA A 39 -9.98 6.02 -13.30
C ALA A 39 -8.55 5.47 -13.30
N TRP A 40 -8.37 4.20 -13.67
CA TRP A 40 -7.10 3.45 -13.60
C TRP A 40 -5.88 4.20 -14.15
N PRO A 41 -5.92 4.82 -15.35
CA PRO A 41 -4.74 5.54 -15.87
C PRO A 41 -4.30 6.68 -14.95
N SER A 42 -5.24 7.44 -14.39
CA SER A 42 -4.95 8.55 -13.48
C SER A 42 -4.45 8.06 -12.12
N MET A 43 -4.94 6.92 -11.62
CA MET A 43 -4.44 6.27 -10.41
C MET A 43 -2.98 5.82 -10.60
N GLY A 44 -2.69 5.16 -11.73
CA GLY A 44 -1.33 4.76 -12.09
C GLY A 44 -0.38 5.96 -12.23
N GLN A 45 -0.86 7.08 -12.77
CA GLN A 45 -0.08 8.33 -12.82
C GLN A 45 0.23 8.89 -11.43
N GLN A 46 -0.73 8.89 -10.50
CA GLN A 46 -0.49 9.34 -9.13
C GLN A 46 0.53 8.45 -8.42
N LEU A 47 0.40 7.12 -8.52
CA LEU A 47 1.36 6.18 -7.93
C LEU A 47 2.74 6.32 -8.59
N GLY A 48 2.79 6.44 -9.91
CA GLY A 48 4.03 6.70 -10.64
C GLY A 48 4.71 8.02 -10.24
N ALA A 49 3.92 9.04 -9.88
CA ALA A 49 4.47 10.29 -9.35
C ALA A 49 5.08 10.10 -7.95
N VAL A 50 4.54 9.22 -7.10
CA VAL A 50 5.19 8.81 -5.83
C VAL A 50 6.50 8.08 -6.12
N HIS A 51 6.48 7.11 -7.04
CA HIS A 51 7.66 6.33 -7.41
C HIS A 51 8.77 7.17 -8.05
N SER A 52 8.43 8.34 -8.60
CA SER A 52 9.38 9.28 -9.19
C SER A 52 10.02 10.25 -8.18
N LEU A 53 9.62 10.21 -6.90
CA LEU A 53 10.27 11.00 -5.85
C LEU A 53 11.71 10.53 -5.63
N SER A 54 12.59 11.45 -5.23
CA SER A 54 13.99 11.11 -4.97
C SER A 54 14.11 10.19 -3.76
N VAL A 55 14.63 8.98 -4.00
CA VAL A 55 14.95 7.99 -2.96
C VAL A 55 15.90 8.58 -1.91
N ASP A 56 16.93 9.30 -2.36
CA ASP A 56 17.96 9.89 -1.47
C ASP A 56 17.41 11.00 -0.56
N GLN A 57 16.27 11.60 -0.93
CA GLN A 57 15.60 12.64 -0.13
C GLN A 57 14.48 12.08 0.76
N CYS A 58 14.14 10.80 0.64
CA CYS A 58 13.09 10.20 1.44
C CYS A 58 13.63 9.88 2.85
N PRO A 59 13.08 10.47 3.92
CA PRO A 59 13.55 10.19 5.29
C PRO A 59 12.99 8.87 5.84
N PHE A 60 12.10 8.20 5.09
CA PHE A 60 11.40 7.01 5.53
C PHE A 60 11.91 5.78 4.75
N GLU A 61 12.11 4.69 5.48
CA GLU A 61 12.59 3.44 4.92
C GLU A 61 11.61 2.31 5.19
N ARG A 62 11.34 1.52 4.14
CA ARG A 62 10.51 0.31 4.21
C ARG A 62 11.13 -0.85 3.45
N ARG A 63 12.45 -1.02 3.60
CA ARG A 63 13.23 -2.12 2.99
C ARG A 63 12.59 -3.48 3.23
N LEU A 64 12.77 -4.37 2.27
CA LEU A 64 12.35 -5.76 2.36
C LEU A 64 12.91 -6.44 3.60
N SER A 65 14.17 -6.17 3.98
CA SER A 65 14.76 -6.73 5.21
C SER A 65 13.98 -6.36 6.48
N ARG A 66 13.56 -5.10 6.60
CA ARG A 66 12.75 -4.61 7.73
C ARG A 66 11.35 -5.22 7.71
N MET A 67 10.72 -5.32 6.54
CA MET A 67 9.39 -5.92 6.40
C MET A 67 9.41 -7.43 6.67
N PHE A 68 10.45 -8.11 6.21
CA PHE A 68 10.66 -9.53 6.48
C PHE A 68 10.85 -9.77 7.98
N GLY A 69 11.65 -8.96 8.68
CA GLY A 69 11.77 -9.03 10.15
C GLY A 69 10.45 -8.85 10.88
N ARG A 70 9.58 -7.93 10.42
CA ARG A 70 8.21 -7.80 10.96
C ARG A 70 7.35 -9.03 10.68
N ALA A 71 7.44 -9.62 9.49
CA ALA A 71 6.72 -10.83 9.16
C ALA A 71 7.14 -12.01 10.06
N VAL A 72 8.45 -12.15 10.34
CA VAL A 72 8.96 -13.14 11.30
C VAL A 72 8.35 -12.93 12.69
N ASP A 73 8.30 -11.70 13.20
CA ASP A 73 7.67 -11.40 14.49
C ASP A 73 6.18 -11.79 14.50
N VAL A 74 5.41 -11.39 13.49
CA VAL A 74 3.98 -11.69 13.36
C VAL A 74 3.73 -13.21 13.36
N VAL A 75 4.48 -13.96 12.55
CA VAL A 75 4.39 -15.42 12.50
C VAL A 75 4.79 -16.04 13.84
N SER A 76 5.89 -15.58 14.46
CA SER A 76 6.37 -16.13 15.73
C SER A 76 5.38 -15.99 16.88
N ARG A 77 4.53 -14.95 16.85
CA ARG A 77 3.49 -14.69 17.86
C ARG A 77 2.12 -15.24 17.48
N ASN A 78 2.03 -16.02 16.39
CA ASN A 78 0.78 -16.56 15.86
C ASN A 78 -0.29 -15.48 15.64
N ALA A 79 0.14 -14.34 15.08
CA ALA A 79 -0.66 -13.13 14.93
C ALA A 79 -1.01 -12.79 13.47
N VAL A 80 -0.80 -13.73 12.53
CA VAL A 80 -1.27 -13.58 11.15
C VAL A 80 -2.80 -13.56 11.18
N ASN A 81 -3.40 -12.52 10.60
CA ASN A 81 -4.84 -12.48 10.37
C ASN A 81 -5.16 -13.15 9.02
N PRO A 82 -5.88 -14.29 8.99
CA PRO A 82 -6.22 -14.98 7.74
C PRO A 82 -7.05 -14.13 6.77
N ASP A 83 -7.79 -13.14 7.26
CA ASP A 83 -8.62 -12.28 6.41
C ASP A 83 -7.79 -11.41 5.44
N PHE A 84 -6.49 -11.25 5.70
CA PHE A 84 -5.56 -10.54 4.83
C PHE A 84 -4.81 -11.44 3.84
N LEU A 85 -5.04 -12.75 3.90
CA LEU A 85 -4.44 -13.71 2.97
C LEU A 85 -5.31 -13.90 1.73
N PRO A 86 -4.71 -14.27 0.57
CA PRO A 86 -5.45 -14.84 -0.55
C PRO A 86 -6.33 -16.01 -0.12
N ASP A 87 -7.45 -16.23 -0.81
CA ASP A 87 -8.43 -17.26 -0.40
C ASP A 87 -7.81 -18.66 -0.41
N GLU A 88 -6.88 -18.92 -1.33
CA GLU A 88 -6.09 -20.14 -1.42
C GLU A 88 -5.19 -20.38 -0.20
N ASP A 89 -4.78 -19.31 0.49
CA ASP A 89 -3.81 -19.34 1.59
C ASP A 89 -4.46 -19.26 2.98
N LYS A 90 -5.76 -18.97 3.07
CA LYS A 90 -6.48 -18.81 4.36
C LYS A 90 -6.41 -20.03 5.27
N SER A 91 -6.27 -21.22 4.68
CA SER A 91 -6.14 -22.49 5.41
C SER A 91 -4.70 -22.97 5.57
N THR A 92 -3.74 -22.27 4.97
CA THR A 92 -2.32 -22.60 5.01
C THR A 92 -1.73 -22.21 6.36
N PRO A 93 -1.02 -23.11 7.05
CA PRO A 93 -0.31 -22.76 8.28
C PRO A 93 0.66 -21.59 8.05
N GLN A 94 0.66 -20.62 8.96
CA GLN A 94 1.51 -19.42 8.85
C GLN A 94 3.02 -19.72 8.72
N LEU A 95 3.48 -20.90 9.19
CA LEU A 95 4.86 -21.34 9.02
C LEU A 95 5.17 -21.74 7.56
N ASP A 96 4.20 -22.33 6.87
CA ASP A 96 4.35 -22.74 5.47
C ASP A 96 4.35 -21.50 4.56
N LEU A 97 3.49 -20.51 4.86
CA LEU A 97 3.52 -19.19 4.20
C LEU A 97 4.87 -18.48 4.38
N TRP A 98 5.45 -18.60 5.58
CA TRP A 98 6.77 -18.06 5.86
C TRP A 98 7.87 -18.77 5.06
N LEU A 99 7.83 -20.10 4.93
CA LEU A 99 8.83 -20.87 4.18
C LEU A 99 8.91 -20.42 2.71
N VAL A 100 7.77 -20.29 2.04
CA VAL A 100 7.69 -19.80 0.66
C VAL A 100 8.25 -18.38 0.52
N SER A 101 7.90 -17.51 1.47
CA SER A 101 8.42 -16.13 1.51
C SER A 101 9.93 -16.09 1.72
N ASN A 102 10.46 -16.99 2.55
CA ASN A 102 11.89 -17.08 2.87
C ASN A 102 12.72 -17.57 1.68
N GLU A 103 12.20 -18.49 0.87
CA GLU A 103 12.86 -18.93 -0.36
C GLU A 103 13.01 -17.79 -1.38
N SER A 104 11.97 -16.94 -1.48
CA SER A 104 11.96 -15.79 -2.40
C SER A 104 12.72 -14.56 -1.87
N TYR A 105 13.03 -14.53 -0.58
CA TYR A 105 13.63 -13.37 0.10
C TYR A 105 14.92 -12.89 -0.55
N ARG A 106 15.82 -13.81 -0.92
CA ARG A 106 17.10 -13.46 -1.56
C ARG A 106 16.90 -12.77 -2.90
N CYS A 107 16.01 -13.29 -3.74
CA CYS A 107 15.68 -12.69 -5.03
C CYS A 107 15.09 -11.28 -4.83
N GLY A 108 14.20 -11.13 -3.85
CA GLY A 108 13.62 -9.84 -3.50
C GLY A 108 14.65 -8.79 -3.06
N LEU A 109 15.69 -9.19 -2.32
CA LEU A 109 16.76 -8.27 -1.91
C LEU A 109 17.59 -7.76 -3.11
N ASP A 110 17.87 -8.62 -4.08
CA ASP A 110 18.61 -8.21 -5.27
C ASP A 110 17.76 -7.29 -6.16
N GLN A 111 16.47 -7.59 -6.32
CA GLN A 111 15.51 -6.76 -7.05
C GLN A 111 15.39 -5.36 -6.42
N GLU A 112 15.18 -5.29 -5.09
CA GLU A 112 15.08 -4.04 -4.33
C GLU A 112 16.32 -3.15 -4.48
N ARG A 113 17.52 -3.75 -4.56
CA ARG A 113 18.78 -2.99 -4.73
C ARG A 113 18.87 -2.30 -6.10
N THR A 114 18.24 -2.85 -7.12
CA THR A 114 18.31 -2.32 -8.49
C THR A 114 17.17 -1.38 -8.83
N ASP A 115 16.03 -1.50 -8.14
CA ASP A 115 14.79 -0.84 -8.53
C ASP A 115 14.05 -0.22 -7.35
N MET A 116 14.81 0.50 -6.53
CA MET A 116 14.28 1.22 -5.38
C MET A 116 13.56 2.49 -5.79
N VAL A 117 12.39 2.69 -5.22
CA VAL A 117 11.59 3.91 -5.35
C VAL A 117 11.04 4.33 -3.99
N VAL A 118 10.45 5.52 -3.91
CA VAL A 118 9.57 5.86 -2.78
C VAL A 118 8.23 5.19 -3.02
N CYS A 119 7.80 4.34 -2.10
CA CYS A 119 6.52 3.63 -2.17
C CYS A 119 5.49 4.27 -1.24
N HIS A 120 4.22 4.27 -1.67
CA HIS A 120 3.06 4.63 -0.84
C HIS A 120 2.94 3.70 0.36
N GLY A 121 3.04 2.41 0.07
CA GLY A 121 3.20 1.33 1.01
C GLY A 121 1.95 0.53 1.34
N ASP A 122 0.78 1.10 1.07
CA ASP A 122 -0.49 0.38 0.99
C ASP A 122 -1.43 0.94 -0.11
N PRO A 123 -1.03 0.92 -1.39
CA PRO A 123 -1.83 1.52 -2.47
C PRO A 123 -3.00 0.59 -2.87
N CYS A 124 -3.91 0.33 -1.95
CA CYS A 124 -5.16 -0.38 -2.19
C CYS A 124 -6.27 0.60 -2.63
N MET A 125 -7.36 0.09 -3.22
CA MET A 125 -8.46 0.89 -3.77
C MET A 125 -9.07 1.90 -2.76
N PRO A 126 -9.19 1.60 -1.45
CA PRO A 126 -9.64 2.60 -0.47
C PRO A 126 -8.71 3.81 -0.34
N ASN A 127 -7.43 3.66 -0.67
CA ASN A 127 -6.40 4.68 -0.45
C ASN A 127 -6.19 5.60 -1.67
N PHE A 128 -6.91 5.36 -2.77
CA PHE A 128 -7.01 6.28 -3.90
C PHE A 128 -8.32 7.05 -3.83
N MET A 129 -8.24 8.38 -3.83
CA MET A 129 -9.42 9.23 -3.94
C MET A 129 -9.67 9.58 -5.40
N VAL A 130 -10.94 9.53 -5.81
CA VAL A 130 -11.37 9.76 -7.20
C VAL A 130 -12.55 10.71 -7.23
N ASP A 131 -12.52 11.69 -8.14
CA ASP A 131 -13.68 12.53 -8.42
C ASP A 131 -14.75 11.68 -9.13
N PRO A 132 -15.95 11.48 -8.53
CA PRO A 132 -16.98 10.61 -9.10
C PRO A 132 -17.59 11.13 -10.41
N LYS A 133 -17.37 12.41 -10.78
CA LYS A 133 -17.87 13.00 -12.03
C LYS A 133 -16.87 12.86 -13.17
N THR A 134 -15.61 13.17 -12.91
CA THR A 134 -14.55 13.17 -13.93
C THR A 134 -13.79 11.85 -14.00
N LEU A 135 -13.95 11.00 -12.99
CA LEU A 135 -13.21 9.75 -12.80
C LEU A 135 -11.70 9.95 -12.86
N GLN A 136 -11.23 11.09 -12.36
CA GLN A 136 -9.81 11.38 -12.19
C GLN A 136 -9.41 11.17 -10.73
N CYS A 137 -8.27 10.53 -10.53
CA CYS A 137 -7.68 10.38 -9.21
C CYS A 137 -7.24 11.75 -8.68
N THR A 138 -7.82 12.13 -7.56
CA THR A 138 -7.64 13.44 -6.91
C THR A 138 -6.53 13.43 -5.88
N GLY A 139 -6.12 12.26 -5.37
CA GLY A 139 -5.01 12.14 -4.43
C GLY A 139 -4.92 10.77 -3.76
N LEU A 140 -3.91 10.63 -2.90
CA LEU A 140 -3.64 9.43 -2.10
C LEU A 140 -3.82 9.74 -0.61
N ILE A 141 -4.31 8.77 0.14
CA ILE A 141 -4.48 8.85 1.60
C ILE A 141 -3.82 7.63 2.28
N ASP A 142 -3.74 7.64 3.61
CA ASP A 142 -3.11 6.56 4.40
C ASP A 142 -1.62 6.33 4.08
N LEU A 143 -0.85 7.41 4.13
CA LEU A 143 0.59 7.44 3.89
C LEU A 143 1.42 6.96 5.10
N GLY A 144 0.81 6.31 6.10
CA GLY A 144 1.49 5.89 7.33
C GLY A 144 2.57 4.83 7.13
N ARG A 145 2.60 4.21 5.94
CA ARG A 145 3.60 3.20 5.54
C ARG A 145 4.53 3.66 4.43
N LEU A 146 4.50 4.95 4.08
CA LEU A 146 5.35 5.50 3.02
C LEU A 146 6.83 5.30 3.36
N GLY A 147 7.61 4.94 2.35
CA GLY A 147 9.06 4.81 2.48
C GLY A 147 9.72 4.16 1.29
N THR A 148 11.04 4.17 1.29
CA THR A 148 11.85 3.56 0.24
C THR A 148 11.73 2.03 0.26
N ALA A 149 11.38 1.45 -0.89
CA ALA A 149 11.20 0.01 -1.09
C ALA A 149 11.30 -0.33 -2.59
N ASP A 150 11.24 -1.63 -2.90
CA ASP A 150 11.01 -2.08 -4.27
C ASP A 150 9.61 -1.65 -4.78
N ARG A 151 9.51 -1.21 -6.05
CA ARG A 151 8.25 -0.74 -6.64
C ARG A 151 7.13 -1.80 -6.63
N TYR A 152 7.47 -3.09 -6.69
CA TYR A 152 6.50 -4.16 -6.68
C TYR A 152 5.82 -4.32 -5.32
N ALA A 153 6.40 -3.79 -4.24
CA ALA A 153 5.73 -3.71 -2.94
C ALA A 153 4.42 -2.91 -3.01
N ASP A 154 4.34 -1.94 -3.93
CA ASP A 154 3.14 -1.16 -4.20
C ASP A 154 2.29 -1.78 -5.33
N LEU A 155 2.92 -2.11 -6.47
CA LEU A 155 2.20 -2.59 -7.66
C LEU A 155 1.46 -3.90 -7.39
N ALA A 156 2.04 -4.82 -6.62
CA ALA A 156 1.40 -6.08 -6.28
C ALA A 156 0.12 -5.87 -5.44
N LEU A 157 0.16 -4.94 -4.49
CA LEU A 157 -1.02 -4.58 -3.67
C LEU A 157 -2.10 -3.91 -4.51
N MET A 158 -1.73 -2.95 -5.35
CA MET A 158 -2.67 -2.22 -6.20
C MET A 158 -3.41 -3.17 -7.15
N ILE A 159 -2.70 -4.08 -7.82
CA ILE A 159 -3.29 -5.03 -8.77
C ILE A 159 -4.18 -6.04 -8.05
N ALA A 160 -3.65 -6.72 -7.02
CA ALA A 160 -4.40 -7.76 -6.31
C ALA A 160 -5.65 -7.20 -5.59
N ASN A 161 -5.60 -5.95 -5.11
CA ASN A 161 -6.76 -5.31 -4.49
C ASN A 161 -7.80 -4.86 -5.52
N ALA A 162 -7.38 -4.42 -6.71
CA ALA A 162 -8.28 -4.07 -7.80
C ALA A 162 -9.05 -5.29 -8.32
N GLU A 163 -8.38 -6.42 -8.49
CA GLU A 163 -8.99 -7.69 -8.94
C GLU A 163 -10.10 -8.17 -7.99
N ARG A 164 -9.86 -8.08 -6.67
CA ARG A 164 -10.88 -8.43 -5.65
C ARG A 164 -12.04 -7.45 -5.65
N THR A 165 -11.76 -6.15 -5.75
CA THR A 165 -12.80 -5.10 -5.76
C THR A 165 -13.70 -5.20 -6.99
N GLY A 166 -13.11 -5.48 -8.15
CA GLY A 166 -13.82 -5.67 -9.41
C GLY A 166 -14.59 -6.99 -9.51
N SER A 167 -14.18 -8.03 -8.78
CA SER A 167 -14.89 -9.33 -8.73
C SER A 167 -16.05 -9.35 -7.74
N ALA A 168 -16.07 -8.42 -6.79
CA ALA A 168 -17.09 -8.33 -5.74
C ALA A 168 -18.34 -7.51 -6.14
N ARG A 169 -18.40 -7.00 -7.38
CA ARG A 169 -19.48 -6.14 -7.90
C ARG A 169 -19.78 -6.44 -9.36
#